data_AF-A0A0G3GY84-F1
#
_entry.id   AF-A0A0G3GY84-F1
#
_cell.length_a   1.000
_cell.length_b   1.000
_cell.length_c   1.000
_cell.angle_alpha   90.00
_cell.angle_beta   90.00
_cell.angle_gamma   90.00
#
_symmetry.space_group_name_H-M   'P 1'
#
loop_
_entity.id
_entity.type
_entity.pdbx_description
1 polymer ?
#
loop_
_entity_poly.entity_id
_entity_poly.type
_entity_poly.pdbx_seq_one_letter_code
_entity_poly.pdbx_strand_id
1 'polypeptide(L)'
;MTKNRDYVLLSIARPFKDKANVFFSIGLPVIMYLVIGAAPDYGATRLSHGTASAYILVGIALYGGVTAAVSTSAMSVVDHFSGWGRMLGTTPLSMSTHIIAQAIAVLLFSLFPVLAVFITGYLTGAQIDGIGWLTAFVITWAVSVPFGFYGLIWAQLVPYPDHHRCGRNHRRLARLCRKPVDAAVENPA
;
A
#
# COMPACT_ATOMS: atom_id res chain seq x y z
N MET A 1 27.10 -8.44 -7.42
CA MET A 1 26.26 -8.71 -6.23
C MET A 1 25.52 -7.48 -5.67
N THR A 2 25.93 -6.24 -5.93
CA THR A 2 25.31 -5.02 -5.37
C THR A 2 23.92 -4.70 -5.93
N LYS A 3 23.69 -4.95 -7.21
CA LYS A 3 22.46 -4.57 -7.95
C LYS A 3 21.15 -5.11 -7.34
N ASN A 4 21.19 -6.27 -6.69
CA ASN A 4 20.01 -6.88 -6.09
C ASN A 4 19.58 -6.15 -4.80
N ARG A 5 20.55 -5.67 -4.03
CA ARG A 5 20.32 -4.88 -2.82
C ARG A 5 19.73 -3.52 -3.15
N ASP A 6 20.25 -2.88 -4.20
CA ASP A 6 19.80 -1.55 -4.61
C ASP A 6 18.33 -1.57 -5.05
N TYR A 7 17.91 -2.66 -5.72
CA TYR A 7 16.50 -2.88 -6.07
C TYR A 7 15.60 -3.00 -4.83
N VAL A 8 15.99 -3.84 -3.86
CA VAL A 8 15.22 -4.03 -2.62
C VAL A 8 15.07 -2.70 -1.87
N LEU A 9 16.16 -1.94 -1.73
CA LEU A 9 16.14 -0.64 -1.06
C LEU A 9 15.25 0.37 -1.79
N LEU A 10 15.28 0.38 -3.12
CA LEU A 10 14.42 1.25 -3.92
C LEU A 10 12.94 0.88 -3.74
N SER A 11 12.60 -0.42 -3.79
CA SER A 11 11.23 -0.89 -3.59
C SER A 11 10.69 -0.53 -2.20
N ILE A 12 11.52 -0.60 -1.16
CA ILE A 12 11.14 -0.21 0.20
C ILE A 12 10.99 1.32 0.31
N ALA A 13 11.91 2.09 -0.27
CA ALA A 13 11.89 3.55 -0.14
C ALA A 13 10.79 4.22 -0.98
N ARG A 14 10.30 3.56 -2.03
CA ARG A 14 9.36 4.15 -2.98
C ARG A 14 8.00 4.53 -2.36
N PRO A 15 7.32 3.68 -1.57
CA PRO A 15 6.08 4.06 -0.89
C PRO A 15 6.23 5.30 0.01
N PHE A 16 7.38 5.47 0.67
CA PHE A 16 7.66 6.63 1.52
C PHE A 16 7.84 7.94 0.75
N LYS A 17 8.18 7.87 -0.53
CA LYS A 17 8.34 9.05 -1.39
C LYS A 17 7.02 9.50 -2.01
N ASP A 18 6.03 8.62 -2.05
CA ASP A 18 4.68 8.97 -2.47
C ASP A 18 3.99 9.74 -1.35
N LYS A 19 4.09 11.07 -1.42
CA LYS A 19 3.52 11.99 -0.43
C LYS A 19 2.01 11.78 -0.28
N ALA A 20 1.30 11.44 -1.35
CA ALA A 20 -0.13 11.20 -1.29
C ALA A 20 -0.40 9.92 -0.49
N ASN A 21 0.29 8.83 -0.82
CA ASN A 21 0.14 7.56 -0.10
C ASN A 21 0.51 7.70 1.39
N VAL A 22 1.63 8.36 1.71
CA VAL A 22 2.04 8.63 3.11
C VAL A 22 1.00 9.47 3.85
N PHE A 23 0.46 10.51 3.21
CA PHE A 23 -0.56 11.36 3.81
C PHE A 23 -1.85 10.59 4.11
N PHE A 24 -2.38 9.82 3.15
CA PHE A 24 -3.64 9.09 3.33
C PHE A 24 -3.52 7.88 4.25
N SER A 25 -2.37 7.22 4.27
CA SER A 25 -2.16 6.03 5.10
C SER A 25 -1.72 6.34 6.53
N ILE A 26 -0.97 7.42 6.75
CA ILE A 26 -0.43 7.80 8.07
C ILE A 26 -1.09 9.08 8.60
N GLY A 27 -1.05 10.14 7.80
CA GLY A 27 -1.51 11.47 8.23
C GLY A 27 -3.00 11.49 8.57
N LEU A 28 -3.84 10.98 7.67
CA LEU A 28 -5.29 10.98 7.84
C LEU A 28 -5.72 10.17 9.08
N PRO A 29 -5.27 8.91 9.30
CA PRO A 29 -5.62 8.15 10.50
C PRO A 29 -5.18 8.84 11.80
N VAL A 30 -3.98 9.42 11.85
CA VAL A 30 -3.50 10.15 13.04
C VAL A 30 -4.42 11.33 13.36
N ILE A 31 -4.78 12.13 12.35
CA ILE A 31 -5.71 13.25 12.52
C ILE A 31 -7.08 12.73 12.97
N MET A 32 -7.59 11.67 12.34
CA MET A 32 -8.89 11.08 12.68
C MET A 32 -8.94 10.59 14.12
N TYR A 33 -7.84 10.00 14.61
CA TYR A 33 -7.71 9.58 16.00
C TYR A 33 -7.69 10.78 16.95
N LEU A 34 -6.97 11.85 16.62
CA LEU A 34 -6.93 13.06 17.46
C LEU A 34 -8.30 13.75 17.54
N VAL A 35 -9.06 13.78 16.45
CA VAL A 35 -10.39 14.42 16.42
C VAL A 35 -11.43 13.59 17.17
N ILE A 36 -11.41 12.26 17.03
CA ILE A 36 -12.49 11.38 17.51
C ILE A 36 -12.08 10.57 18.74
N GLY A 37 -10.89 9.97 18.71
CA GLY A 37 -10.40 9.08 19.76
C GLY A 37 -9.83 9.80 20.98
N ALA A 38 -9.28 11.00 20.81
CA ALA A 38 -8.75 11.82 21.91
C ALA A 38 -9.78 12.80 22.49
N ALA A 39 -11.03 12.78 22.00
CA ALA A 39 -12.09 13.65 22.49
C ALA A 39 -12.41 13.36 23.97
N PRO A 40 -12.40 14.36 24.88
CA PRO A 40 -12.57 14.16 26.32
C PRO A 40 -13.90 13.49 26.70
N ASP A 41 -14.99 13.85 26.01
CA ASP A 41 -16.35 13.44 26.37
C ASP A 41 -16.63 11.95 26.10
N TYR A 42 -16.00 11.37 25.07
CA TYR A 42 -16.16 9.96 24.69
C TYR A 42 -14.97 9.10 25.11
N GLY A 43 -13.74 9.61 25.02
CA GLY A 43 -12.51 8.85 25.26
C GLY A 43 -12.28 8.45 26.72
N ALA A 44 -12.84 9.19 27.67
CA ALA A 44 -12.70 8.92 29.11
C ALA A 44 -13.61 7.79 29.65
N THR A 45 -14.52 7.28 28.83
CA THR A 45 -15.41 6.18 29.23
C THR A 45 -14.58 4.91 29.43
N ARG A 46 -14.55 4.42 30.68
CA ARG A 46 -13.88 3.17 31.04
C ARG A 46 -14.69 1.96 30.57
N LEU A 47 -14.08 1.12 29.74
CA LEU A 47 -14.54 -0.23 29.45
C LEU A 47 -13.78 -1.24 30.35
N SER A 48 -14.31 -2.46 30.45
CA SER A 48 -13.81 -3.56 31.31
C SER A 48 -12.29 -3.77 31.28
N HIS A 49 -11.64 -3.62 30.11
CA HIS A 49 -10.21 -3.89 29.91
C HIS A 49 -9.45 -2.75 29.21
N GLY A 50 -10.03 -1.54 29.14
CA GLY A 50 -9.42 -0.39 28.48
C GLY A 50 -10.37 0.79 28.33
N THR A 51 -9.94 1.88 27.72
CA THR A 51 -10.80 3.05 27.45
C THR A 51 -11.48 2.95 26.09
N ALA A 52 -12.60 3.65 25.89
CA ALA A 52 -13.22 3.77 24.56
C ALA A 52 -12.24 4.33 23.51
N SER A 53 -11.33 5.21 23.94
CA SER A 53 -10.24 5.73 23.10
C SER A 53 -9.29 4.63 22.61
N ALA A 54 -9.04 3.58 23.40
CA ALA A 54 -8.21 2.45 22.99
C ALA A 54 -8.88 1.58 21.93
N TYR A 55 -10.21 1.39 22.01
CA TYR A 55 -10.95 0.65 20.99
C TYR A 55 -10.93 1.38 19.64
N ILE A 56 -11.17 2.69 19.65
CA ILE A 56 -11.11 3.55 18.46
C ILE A 56 -9.69 3.57 17.89
N LEU A 57 -8.67 3.63 18.75
CA LEU A 57 -7.26 3.57 18.34
C LEU A 57 -6.97 2.34 17.50
N VAL A 58 -7.36 1.15 17.97
CA VAL A 58 -7.10 -0.12 17.25
C VAL A 58 -7.80 -0.12 15.89
N GLY A 59 -9.05 0.34 15.81
CA GLY A 59 -9.78 0.42 14.54
C GLY A 59 -9.14 1.37 13.53
N ILE A 60 -8.72 2.56 13.97
CA ILE A 60 -8.08 3.56 13.11
C ILE A 60 -6.67 3.10 12.70
N ALA A 61 -5.93 2.47 13.61
CA ALA A 61 -4.63 1.87 13.30
C ALA A 61 -4.76 0.76 12.26
N LEU A 62 -5.79 -0.09 12.38
CA LEU A 62 -6.07 -1.14 11.39
C LEU A 62 -6.39 -0.54 10.03
N TYR A 63 -7.24 0.48 9.97
CA TYR A 63 -7.56 1.20 8.74
C TYR A 63 -6.30 1.77 8.07
N GLY A 64 -5.43 2.45 8.83
CA GLY A 64 -4.18 2.99 8.29
C GLY A 64 -3.23 1.91 7.77
N GLY A 65 -3.07 0.82 8.53
CA GLY A 65 -2.25 -0.34 8.15
C GLY A 65 -2.73 -1.02 6.86
N VAL A 66 -4.02 -1.30 6.76
CA VAL A 66 -4.63 -1.90 5.56
C VAL A 66 -4.50 -0.96 4.36
N THR A 67 -4.76 0.33 4.55
CA THR A 67 -4.65 1.33 3.48
C THR A 67 -3.22 1.43 2.95
N ALA A 68 -2.21 1.47 3.83
CA ALA A 68 -0.79 1.43 3.43
C ALA A 68 -0.43 0.15 2.65
N ALA A 69 -0.88 -1.00 3.14
CA ALA A 69 -0.61 -2.30 2.52
C ALA A 69 -1.22 -2.39 1.11
N VAL A 70 -2.49 -1.99 0.97
CA VAL A 70 -3.21 -2.00 -0.31
C VAL A 70 -2.59 -1.02 -1.29
N SER A 71 -2.33 0.23 -0.89
CA SER A 71 -1.72 1.23 -1.78
C SER A 71 -0.35 0.78 -2.30
N THR A 72 0.48 0.19 -1.43
CA THR A 72 1.80 -0.33 -1.83
C THR A 72 1.69 -1.49 -2.84
N SER A 73 0.71 -2.38 -2.64
CA SER A 73 0.44 -3.46 -3.60
C SER A 73 -0.13 -2.93 -4.93
N ALA A 74 -0.96 -1.88 -4.90
CA ALA A 74 -1.53 -1.26 -6.08
C ALA A 74 -0.46 -0.61 -6.98
N MET A 75 0.56 0.03 -6.39
CA MET A 75 1.70 0.56 -7.15
C MET A 75 2.41 -0.53 -7.97
N SER A 76 2.49 -1.74 -7.41
CA SER A 76 3.11 -2.91 -8.08
C SER A 76 2.27 -3.39 -9.27
N VAL A 77 0.95 -3.32 -9.16
CA VAL A 77 0.03 -3.63 -10.27
C VAL A 77 0.20 -2.62 -11.40
N VAL A 78 0.31 -1.33 -11.07
CA VAL A 78 0.51 -0.27 -12.08
C VAL A 78 1.84 -0.45 -12.83
N ASP A 79 2.91 -0.81 -12.12
CA ASP A 79 4.20 -1.09 -12.74
C ASP A 79 4.10 -2.20 -13.79
N HIS A 80 3.34 -3.27 -13.49
CA HIS A 80 3.11 -4.38 -14.42
C HIS A 80 2.39 -3.94 -15.70
N PHE A 81 1.41 -3.03 -15.61
CA PHE A 81 0.69 -2.52 -16.78
C PHE A 81 1.48 -1.47 -17.57
N SER A 82 2.34 -0.70 -16.92
CA SER A 82 3.09 0.41 -17.52
C SER A 82 4.17 -0.01 -18.54
N GLY A 83 4.42 -1.31 -18.72
CA GLY A 83 5.44 -1.84 -19.63
C GLY A 83 6.87 -1.82 -19.07
N TRP A 84 7.07 -1.35 -17.83
CA TRP A 84 8.34 -1.40 -17.10
C TRP A 84 8.95 -2.81 -17.04
N GLY A 85 8.11 -3.85 -17.01
CA GLY A 85 8.55 -5.25 -17.02
C GLY A 85 9.41 -5.64 -18.24
N ARG A 86 9.19 -5.02 -19.42
CA ARG A 86 10.02 -5.28 -20.62
C ARG A 86 11.44 -4.74 -20.47
N MET A 87 11.61 -3.65 -19.74
CA MET A 87 12.93 -3.08 -19.45
C MET A 87 13.64 -3.86 -18.32
N LEU A 88 12.88 -4.37 -17.34
CA LEU A 88 13.43 -5.23 -16.30
C LEU A 88 13.86 -6.60 -16.83
N GLY A 89 13.19 -7.12 -17.87
CA GLY A 89 13.53 -8.39 -18.51
C GLY A 89 14.89 -8.41 -19.24
N THR A 90 15.45 -7.26 -19.61
CA THR A 90 16.81 -7.17 -20.16
C THR A 90 17.88 -7.09 -19.05
N THR A 91 17.46 -7.02 -17.79
CA THR A 91 18.34 -6.99 -16.62
C THR A 91 18.37 -8.38 -15.97
N PRO A 92 19.52 -8.93 -15.54
CA PRO A 92 19.60 -10.24 -14.89
C PRO A 92 19.07 -10.19 -13.45
N LEU A 93 17.80 -9.84 -13.26
CA LEU A 93 17.13 -9.80 -11.97
C LEU A 93 16.28 -11.06 -11.82
N SER A 94 16.48 -11.81 -10.74
CA SER A 94 15.68 -13.00 -10.45
C SER A 94 14.24 -12.60 -10.12
N MET A 95 13.27 -13.28 -10.72
CA MET A 95 11.84 -13.09 -10.47
C MET A 95 11.47 -13.27 -8.99
N SER A 96 12.18 -14.16 -8.28
CA SER A 96 11.97 -14.36 -6.84
C SER A 96 12.39 -13.14 -6.02
N THR A 97 13.48 -12.45 -6.38
CA THR A 97 13.91 -11.26 -5.63
C THR A 97 12.95 -10.09 -5.84
N HIS A 98 12.35 -9.97 -7.02
CA HIS A 98 11.34 -8.95 -7.29
C HIS A 98 10.13 -9.08 -6.35
N ILE A 99 9.57 -10.29 -6.24
CA ILE A 99 8.40 -10.58 -5.40
C ILE A 99 8.75 -10.37 -3.91
N ILE A 100 9.91 -10.87 -3.47
CA ILE A 100 10.36 -10.70 -2.08
C ILE A 100 10.53 -9.22 -1.72
N ALA A 101 11.11 -8.41 -2.62
CA ALA A 101 11.28 -6.97 -2.39
C ALA A 101 9.93 -6.26 -2.20
N GLN A 102 8.92 -6.60 -3.01
CA GLN A 102 7.57 -6.02 -2.89
C GLN A 102 6.87 -6.48 -1.61
N ALA A 103 7.00 -7.76 -1.24
CA ALA A 103 6.47 -8.28 0.02
C ALA A 103 7.07 -7.57 1.24
N ILE A 104 8.40 -7.37 1.26
CA ILE A 104 9.08 -6.63 2.33
C ILE A 104 8.61 -5.16 2.36
N ALA A 105 8.45 -4.51 1.21
CA ALA A 105 7.95 -3.14 1.14
C ALA A 105 6.53 -3.02 1.73
N VAL A 106 5.63 -3.96 1.42
CA VAL A 106 4.28 -4.02 1.99
C VAL A 106 4.33 -4.19 3.52
N LEU A 107 5.12 -5.16 4.01
CA LEU A 107 5.25 -5.44 5.44
C LEU A 107 5.78 -4.24 6.24
N LEU A 108 6.82 -3.61 5.72
CA LEU A 108 7.43 -2.45 6.38
C LEU A 108 6.50 -1.25 6.32
N PHE A 109 5.95 -0.93 5.15
CA PHE A 109 5.12 0.26 5.01
C PHE A 109 3.80 0.16 5.78
N SER A 110 3.21 -1.04 5.91
CA SER A 110 2.02 -1.24 6.76
C SER A 110 2.30 -1.10 8.25
N LEU A 111 3.54 -1.29 8.70
CA LEU A 111 3.95 -1.14 10.09
C LEU A 111 3.95 0.33 10.54
N PHE A 112 4.38 1.25 9.67
CA PHE A 112 4.50 2.68 9.99
C PHE A 112 3.19 3.38 10.41
N PRO A 113 2.06 3.26 9.69
CA PRO A 113 0.80 3.88 10.11
C PRO A 113 0.29 3.29 11.44
N VAL A 114 0.44 1.97 11.63
CA VAL A 114 0.06 1.33 12.90
C VAL A 114 0.91 1.89 14.04
N LEU A 115 2.23 1.98 13.86
CA LEU A 115 3.13 2.59 14.85
C LEU A 115 2.78 4.05 15.13
N ALA A 116 2.55 4.85 14.09
CA ALA A 116 2.23 6.26 14.25
C ALA A 116 0.95 6.49 15.07
N VAL A 117 -0.11 5.72 14.80
CA VAL A 117 -1.37 5.81 15.53
C VAL A 117 -1.21 5.31 16.97
N PHE A 118 -0.48 4.21 17.20
CA PHE A 118 -0.19 3.72 18.55
C PHE A 118 0.64 4.71 19.39
N ILE A 119 1.65 5.34 18.80
CA ILE A 119 2.42 6.42 19.46
C ILE A 119 1.49 7.59 19.80
N THR A 120 0.63 7.99 18.87
CA THR A 120 -0.33 9.08 19.11
C THR A 120 -1.27 8.74 20.27
N GLY A 121 -1.76 7.50 20.35
CA GLY A 121 -2.59 7.05 21.46
C GLY A 121 -1.90 7.00 22.81
N TYR A 122 -0.61 6.66 22.81
CA TYR A 122 0.19 6.71 24.04
C TYR A 122 0.31 8.15 24.53
N LEU A 123 0.54 9.10 23.62
CA LEU A 123 0.64 10.53 23.95
C LEU A 123 -0.68 11.15 24.41
N THR A 124 -1.82 10.66 23.92
CA THR A 124 -3.16 11.12 24.36
C THR A 124 -3.64 10.46 25.65
N GLY A 125 -2.86 9.54 26.23
CA GLY A 125 -3.18 8.89 27.50
C GLY A 125 -4.23 7.79 27.41
N ALA A 126 -4.38 7.13 26.26
CA ALA A 126 -5.24 5.96 26.13
C ALA A 126 -4.81 4.85 27.12
N GLN A 127 -5.77 4.23 27.82
CA GLN A 127 -5.45 3.16 28.77
C GLN A 127 -5.74 1.80 28.14
N ILE A 128 -4.69 0.99 28.03
CA ILE A 128 -4.73 -0.43 27.66
C ILE A 128 -3.96 -1.17 28.75
N ASP A 129 -4.55 -2.25 29.26
CA ASP A 129 -3.98 -2.99 30.38
C ASP A 129 -2.76 -3.84 29.98
N GLY A 130 -1.70 -3.78 30.80
CA GLY A 130 -0.50 -4.61 30.74
C GLY A 130 0.08 -4.87 29.33
N ILE A 131 0.12 -6.15 28.95
CA ILE A 131 0.67 -6.62 27.65
C ILE A 131 -0.25 -6.31 26.47
N GLY A 132 -1.45 -5.79 26.73
CA GLY A 132 -2.47 -5.43 25.74
C GLY A 132 -1.98 -4.46 24.68
N TRP A 133 -1.05 -3.56 25.03
CA TRP A 133 -0.42 -2.65 24.07
C TRP A 133 0.33 -3.40 22.97
N LEU A 134 1.19 -4.34 23.37
CA LEU A 134 2.01 -5.11 22.44
C LEU A 134 1.15 -6.10 21.65
N THR A 135 0.21 -6.79 22.30
CA THR A 135 -0.66 -7.75 21.61
C THR A 135 -1.59 -7.05 20.63
N ALA A 136 -2.21 -5.93 21.01
CA ALA A 136 -3.05 -5.15 20.10
C ALA A 136 -2.24 -4.63 18.90
N PHE A 137 -1.02 -4.13 19.13
CA PHE A 137 -0.14 -3.69 18.07
C PHE A 137 0.21 -4.82 17.09
N VAL A 138 0.68 -5.95 17.61
CA VAL A 138 1.10 -7.10 16.80
C VAL A 138 -0.08 -7.71 16.05
N ILE A 139 -1.24 -7.87 16.68
CA ILE A 139 -2.44 -8.40 16.04
C ILE A 139 -2.92 -7.44 14.95
N THR A 140 -2.99 -6.14 15.23
CA THR A 140 -3.44 -5.13 14.25
C THR A 140 -2.54 -5.13 13.02
N TRP A 141 -1.22 -5.15 13.24
CA TRP A 141 -0.28 -5.24 12.13
C TRP A 141 -0.44 -6.57 11.39
N ALA A 142 -0.48 -7.71 12.09
CA ALA A 142 -0.63 -9.03 11.48
C ALA A 142 -1.92 -9.17 10.65
N VAL A 143 -3.03 -8.57 11.08
CA VAL A 143 -4.29 -8.56 10.32
C VAL A 143 -4.19 -7.69 9.06
N SER A 144 -3.40 -6.61 9.08
CA SER A 144 -3.21 -5.76 7.90
C SER A 144 -2.42 -6.43 6.78
N VAL A 145 -1.50 -7.34 7.14
CA VAL A 145 -0.55 -7.98 6.22
C VAL A 145 -1.25 -8.77 5.08
N PRO A 146 -2.19 -9.69 5.36
CA PRO A 146 -2.90 -10.44 4.32
C PRO A 146 -3.50 -9.58 3.20
N PHE A 147 -3.98 -8.37 3.52
CA PHE A 147 -4.59 -7.48 2.53
C PHE A 147 -3.59 -6.98 1.47
N GLY A 148 -2.35 -6.67 1.88
CA GLY A 148 -1.31 -6.30 0.94
C GLY A 148 -0.82 -7.48 0.11
N PHE A 149 -0.67 -8.65 0.72
CA PHE A 149 -0.29 -9.88 0.00
C PHE A 149 -1.35 -10.30 -1.02
N TYR A 150 -2.64 -10.13 -0.71
CA TYR A 150 -3.72 -10.36 -1.65
C TYR A 150 -3.55 -9.52 -2.93
N GLY A 151 -3.28 -8.22 -2.79
CA GLY A 151 -3.01 -7.34 -3.94
C GLY A 151 -1.78 -7.77 -4.75
N LEU A 152 -0.71 -8.23 -4.07
CA LEU A 152 0.48 -8.76 -4.74
C LEU A 152 0.20 -10.03 -5.54
N ILE A 153 -0.62 -10.95 -5.02
CA ILE A 153 -1.01 -12.18 -5.73
C ILE A 153 -1.75 -11.82 -7.03
N TRP A 154 -2.70 -10.88 -6.95
CA TRP A 154 -3.42 -10.40 -8.14
C TRP A 154 -2.49 -9.73 -9.15
N ALA A 155 -1.50 -8.96 -8.69
CA ALA A 155 -0.50 -8.37 -9.58
C ALA A 155 0.19 -9.45 -10.42
N GLN A 156 0.58 -10.58 -9.83
CA GLN A 156 1.27 -11.65 -10.55
C GLN A 156 0.34 -12.50 -11.43
N LEU A 157 -0.94 -12.61 -11.07
CA LEU A 157 -1.90 -13.43 -11.81
C LEU A 157 -2.35 -12.77 -13.12
N VAL A 158 -2.45 -11.44 -13.15
CA VAL A 158 -2.99 -10.73 -14.31
C VAL A 158 -2.03 -10.83 -15.50
N PRO A 159 -2.46 -11.44 -16.62
CA PRO A 159 -1.63 -11.53 -17.82
C PRO A 159 -1.40 -10.14 -18.44
N TYR A 160 -0.18 -9.90 -18.93
CA TYR A 160 0.13 -8.69 -19.67
C TYR A 160 -0.71 -8.63 -20.97
N PRO A 161 -1.37 -7.49 -21.28
CA PRO A 161 -2.05 -7.31 -22.56
C PRO A 161 -1.04 -7.51 -23.71
N ASP A 162 -1.23 -8.57 -24.49
CA ASP A 162 -0.27 -8.98 -25.51
C ASP A 162 -0.38 -8.11 -26.77
N HIS A 163 0.42 -7.04 -26.82
CA HIS A 163 0.61 -6.22 -28.05
C HIS A 163 1.16 -7.04 -29.23
N HIS A 164 1.69 -8.23 -28.98
CA HIS A 164 2.27 -9.14 -29.97
C HIS A 164 1.23 -9.74 -30.93
N ARG A 165 -0.07 -9.71 -30.60
CA ARG A 165 -1.13 -10.07 -31.55
C ARG A 165 -1.36 -9.01 -32.64
N CYS A 166 -0.71 -7.86 -32.57
CA CYS A 166 -0.71 -6.85 -33.63
C CYS A 166 0.40 -7.06 -34.71
N GLY A 167 1.21 -8.12 -34.60
CA GLY A 167 2.29 -8.42 -35.56
C GLY A 167 2.02 -9.60 -36.50
N ARG A 168 0.92 -10.35 -36.33
CA ARG A 168 0.71 -11.60 -37.10
C ARG A 168 -0.18 -11.43 -38.34
N ASN A 169 -0.91 -10.32 -38.48
CA ASN A 169 -1.82 -10.11 -39.61
C ASN A 169 -1.69 -8.70 -40.23
N HIS A 170 -0.50 -8.46 -40.80
CA HIS A 170 0.07 -7.13 -41.10
C HIS A 170 -0.65 -6.26 -42.14
N ARG A 171 -1.68 -6.72 -42.86
CA ARG A 171 -2.29 -5.89 -43.94
C ARG A 171 -3.68 -5.35 -43.67
N ARG A 172 -4.50 -5.98 -42.80
CA ARG A 172 -5.87 -5.51 -42.53
C ARG A 172 -6.02 -4.67 -41.27
N LEU A 173 -5.16 -4.85 -40.26
CA LEU A 173 -5.36 -4.26 -38.92
C LEU A 173 -4.57 -2.96 -38.67
N ALA A 174 -3.64 -2.58 -39.56
CA ALA A 174 -2.90 -1.33 -39.44
C ALA A 174 -3.80 -0.07 -39.47
N ARG A 175 -5.00 -0.17 -40.04
CA ARG A 175 -5.99 0.92 -40.04
C ARG A 175 -6.76 1.06 -38.72
N LEU A 176 -6.80 0.02 -37.89
CA LEU A 176 -7.56 0.00 -36.63
C LEU A 176 -6.69 0.43 -35.44
N CYS A 177 -5.40 0.07 -35.42
CA CYS A 177 -4.50 0.48 -34.34
C CYS A 177 -4.07 1.95 -34.39
N ARG A 178 -4.36 2.69 -35.47
CA ARG A 178 -4.08 4.13 -35.57
C ARG A 178 -5.19 5.00 -34.96
N LYS A 179 -6.36 4.45 -34.63
CA LYS A 179 -7.59 5.23 -34.48
C LYS A 179 -8.10 5.65 -33.08
N PRO A 180 -7.36 5.57 -31.94
CA PRO A 180 -7.91 6.16 -30.71
C PRO A 180 -7.12 7.35 -30.12
N VAL A 181 -5.98 7.78 -30.68
CA VAL A 181 -5.21 8.92 -30.10
C VAL A 181 -5.50 10.24 -30.81
N ASP A 182 -5.68 10.22 -32.14
CA ASP A 182 -5.88 11.45 -32.91
C ASP A 182 -7.28 12.07 -32.70
N ALA A 183 -8.26 11.31 -32.21
CA ALA A 183 -9.64 11.79 -32.02
C ALA A 183 -9.86 12.61 -30.73
N ALA A 184 -8.89 12.66 -29.81
CA ALA A 184 -9.02 13.40 -28.55
C ALA A 184 -8.28 14.75 -28.56
N VAL A 185 -7.49 15.04 -29.60
CA VAL A 185 -6.73 16.30 -29.71
C VAL A 185 -7.45 17.33 -30.60
N GLU A 186 -8.43 16.90 -31.41
CA GLU A 186 -9.13 17.75 -32.38
C GLU A 186 -10.54 18.16 -31.93
N ASN A 187 -10.68 18.60 -30.67
CA ASN A 187 -11.81 19.43 -30.27
C ASN A 187 -11.47 20.37 -29.10
N PRO A 188 -10.85 21.54 -29.38
CA PRO A 188 -10.97 22.68 -28.49
C PRO A 188 -12.29 23.39 -28.79
N ALA A 189 -13.32 23.08 -28.00
CA ALA A 189 -14.45 23.98 -27.82
C ALA A 189 -14.05 25.13 -26.88
#